data_AF-A0A385DCP0-F1
#
_entry.id   AF-A0A385DCP0-F1
#
_cell.length_a   1.000
_cell.length_b   1.000
_cell.length_c   1.000
_cell.angle_alpha   90.00
_cell.angle_beta   90.00
_cell.angle_gamma   90.00
#
_symmetry.space_group_name_H-M   'P 1'
#
loop_
_entity.id
_entity.type
_entity.pdbx_description
1 polymer ?
#
loop_
_entity_poly.entity_id
_entity_poly.type
_entity_poly.pdbx_seq_one_letter_code
_entity_poly.pdbx_strand_id
1 'polypeptide(L)'
;MPITSPHTARPWGAARLAPYPTTTHVPYCKTEIDPLTQLGVALDRHGQVVEMGKHGTSTGTETNTTTSSDGQNNDQGHDQDSDKD
;
A
#
# COMPACT_ATOMS: atom_id res chain seq x y z
N MET A 1 -42.92 35.94 22.25
CA MET A 1 -41.69 35.11 22.36
C MET A 1 -41.25 34.76 20.95
N PRO A 2 -40.10 35.25 20.43
CA PRO A 2 -39.62 34.80 19.13
C PRO A 2 -39.04 33.38 19.25
N ILE A 3 -39.47 32.47 18.38
CA ILE A 3 -38.86 31.15 18.24
C ILE A 3 -37.61 31.28 17.36
N THR A 4 -36.44 31.06 17.95
CA THR A 4 -35.19 30.94 17.20
C THR A 4 -35.28 29.70 16.33
N SER A 5 -35.30 29.87 15.00
CA SER A 5 -35.18 28.72 14.09
C SER A 5 -33.86 27.99 14.39
N PRO A 6 -33.85 26.64 14.46
CA PRO A 6 -32.62 25.91 14.68
C PRO A 6 -31.64 26.23 13.55
N HIS A 7 -30.51 26.84 13.91
CA HIS A 7 -29.38 26.99 13.01
C HIS A 7 -28.98 25.58 12.59
N THR A 8 -29.13 25.26 11.30
CA THR A 8 -28.72 23.98 10.75
C THR A 8 -27.20 23.91 10.78
N ALA A 9 -26.67 23.46 11.92
CA ALA A 9 -25.25 23.24 12.09
C ALA A 9 -24.78 22.26 11.02
N ARG A 10 -23.70 22.63 10.32
CA ARG A 10 -23.15 21.82 9.24
C ARG A 10 -22.82 20.42 9.81
N PRO A 11 -23.26 19.33 9.16
CA PRO A 11 -23.00 17.99 9.68
C PRO A 11 -21.50 17.75 9.76
N TRP A 12 -21.06 17.10 10.83
CA TRP A 12 -19.65 16.92 11.20
C TRP A 12 -18.79 16.40 10.03
N GLY A 13 -19.34 15.54 9.17
CA GLY A 13 -18.66 14.96 8.02
C GLY A 13 -18.46 15.96 6.88
N ALA A 14 -19.40 16.88 6.65
CA ALA A 14 -19.27 17.89 5.59
C ALA A 14 -18.20 18.95 5.91
N ALA A 15 -17.89 19.16 7.20
CA ALA A 15 -16.78 20.00 7.62
C ALA A 15 -15.39 19.34 7.39
N ARG A 16 -15.36 18.04 7.08
CA ARG A 16 -14.14 17.25 6.90
C ARG A 16 -13.94 16.72 5.48
N LEU A 17 -14.82 17.07 4.54
CA LEU A 17 -14.61 16.76 3.13
C LEU A 17 -13.42 17.59 2.62
N ALA A 18 -12.41 16.89 2.11
CA ALA A 18 -11.33 17.47 1.33
C ALA A 18 -11.51 17.07 -0.14
N PRO A 19 -11.01 17.87 -1.10
CA PRO A 19 -10.90 17.42 -2.48
C PRO A 19 -10.16 16.09 -2.56
N TYR A 20 -10.56 15.25 -3.52
CA TYR A 20 -9.78 14.05 -3.82
C TYR A 20 -8.33 14.44 -4.15
N PRO A 21 -7.35 13.60 -3.77
CA PRO A 21 -5.97 13.78 -4.18
C PRO A 21 -5.90 13.98 -5.70
N THR A 22 -4.99 14.85 -6.15
CA THR A 22 -4.78 15.05 -7.58
C THR A 22 -4.28 13.75 -8.21
N THR A 23 -5.02 13.25 -9.19
CA THR A 23 -4.57 12.11 -9.99
C THR A 23 -3.37 12.53 -10.84
N THR A 24 -2.22 11.89 -10.61
CA THR A 24 -1.03 12.08 -11.47
C THR A 24 -1.02 10.98 -12.53
N HIS A 25 -0.96 11.37 -13.80
CA HIS A 25 -0.72 10.42 -14.88
C HIS A 25 0.75 10.05 -14.90
N VAL A 26 1.06 8.78 -14.68
CA VAL A 26 2.40 8.24 -14.85
C VAL A 26 2.64 7.87 -16.33
N PRO A 27 3.84 8.13 -16.89
CA PRO A 27 4.17 7.70 -18.24
C PRO A 27 4.08 6.18 -18.38
N TYR A 28 3.72 5.71 -19.58
CA TYR A 28 3.75 4.28 -19.88
C TYR A 28 5.19 3.74 -19.79
N CYS A 29 5.37 2.71 -18.99
CA CYS A 29 6.59 1.91 -18.89
C CYS A 29 6.25 0.50 -19.39
N LYS A 30 7.11 -0.09 -20.21
CA LYS A 30 6.93 -1.44 -20.76
C LYS A 30 7.95 -2.37 -20.12
N THR A 31 7.53 -3.57 -19.77
CA THR A 31 8.45 -4.66 -19.38
C THR A 31 8.42 -5.74 -20.44
N GLU A 32 9.59 -6.16 -20.90
CA GLU A 32 9.77 -7.26 -21.83
C GLU A 32 10.65 -8.35 -21.22
N ILE A 33 10.56 -9.57 -21.74
CA ILE A 33 11.49 -10.65 -21.39
C ILE A 33 12.62 -10.64 -22.40
N ASP A 34 13.85 -10.52 -21.93
CA ASP A 34 15.03 -10.73 -22.76
C ASP A 34 15.13 -12.23 -23.12
N PRO A 35 15.07 -12.60 -24.41
CA PRO A 35 15.10 -14.01 -24.80
C PRO A 35 16.42 -14.72 -24.49
N LEU A 36 17.53 -13.98 -24.36
CA LEU A 36 18.84 -14.56 -24.06
C LEU A 36 18.98 -14.87 -22.56
N THR A 37 18.67 -13.89 -21.72
CA THR A 37 18.86 -14.01 -20.26
C THR A 37 17.64 -14.56 -19.54
N GLN A 38 16.47 -14.55 -20.18
CA GLN A 38 15.16 -14.86 -19.59
C GLN A 38 14.80 -13.95 -18.40
N LEU A 39 15.39 -12.75 -18.35
CA LEU A 39 15.12 -11.76 -17.32
C LEU A 39 14.15 -10.69 -17.83
N GLY A 40 13.43 -10.08 -16.89
CA GLY A 40 12.59 -8.92 -17.18
C GLY A 40 13.44 -7.66 -17.38
N VAL A 41 13.21 -6.94 -18.46
CA VAL A 41 13.85 -5.66 -18.78
C VAL A 41 12.79 -4.57 -18.79
N ALA A 42 12.95 -3.55 -17.94
CA ALA A 42 12.08 -2.38 -17.91
C ALA A 42 12.53 -1.35 -18.94
N LEU A 43 11.59 -0.82 -19.71
CA LEU A 43 11.80 0.16 -20.77
C LEU A 43 11.02 1.44 -20.46
N ASP A 44 11.69 2.58 -20.61
CA ASP A 44 11.02 3.87 -20.54
C ASP A 44 10.12 4.11 -21.77
N ARG A 45 9.45 5.27 -21.80
CA ARG A 45 8.59 5.69 -22.91
C ARG A 45 9.31 5.85 -24.26
N HIS A 46 10.65 5.89 -24.25
CA HIS A 46 11.52 6.00 -25.43
C HIS A 46 12.17 4.65 -25.78
N GLY A 47 11.80 3.56 -25.10
CA GLY A 47 12.36 2.23 -25.30
C GLY A 47 13.78 2.07 -24.73
N GLN A 48 14.23 2.99 -23.88
CA GLN A 48 15.53 2.88 -23.22
C GLN A 48 15.42 1.99 -21.99
N VAL A 49 16.42 1.14 -21.78
CA VAL A 49 16.48 0.28 -20.59
C VAL A 49 16.62 1.15 -19.34
N VAL A 50 15.70 0.94 -18.40
CA VAL A 50 15.73 1.57 -17.08
C VAL A 50 16.17 0.53 -16.07
N GLU A 51 17.22 0.85 -15.33
CA GLU A 51 17.65 0.09 -14.17
C GLU A 51 16.63 0.31 -13.05
N MET A 52 15.80 -0.70 -12.79
CA MET A 52 14.85 -0.68 -11.69
C MET A 52 15.63 -1.12 -10.46
N GLY A 53 16.24 -0.13 -9.78
CA GLY A 53 17.26 -0.35 -8.74
C GLY A 53 16.91 -1.38 -7.68
N LYS A 54 17.93 -1.85 -6.94
CA LYS A 54 17.88 -2.94 -5.94
C LYS A 54 16.55 -2.97 -5.15
N HIS A 55 15.61 -3.81 -5.58
CA HIS A 55 14.36 -4.03 -4.86
C HIS A 55 14.66 -4.90 -3.64
N GLY A 56 14.53 -4.33 -2.45
CA GLY A 56 14.67 -5.08 -1.20
C GLY A 56 13.52 -6.09 -1.07
N THR A 57 13.86 -7.37 -0.99
CA THR A 57 12.91 -8.42 -0.65
C THR A 57 12.69 -8.39 0.86
N SER A 58 11.51 -7.97 1.31
CA SER A 58 11.14 -8.14 2.73
C SER A 58 11.11 -9.63 3.07
N THR A 59 11.84 -10.03 4.10
CA THR A 59 11.79 -11.39 4.66
C THR A 59 10.88 -11.34 5.89
N GLY A 60 9.84 -12.19 5.93
CA GLY A 60 8.94 -12.30 7.08
C GLY A 60 9.32 -13.48 7.95
N THR A 61 9.41 -13.28 9.25
CA THR A 61 9.57 -14.37 10.22
C THR A 61 8.17 -14.87 10.59
N GLU A 62 7.86 -16.14 10.28
CA GLU A 62 6.57 -16.74 10.63
C GLU A 62 6.63 -17.29 12.07
N THR A 63 5.73 -16.84 12.95
CA THR A 63 5.56 -17.42 14.29
C THR A 63 4.55 -18.58 14.26
N ASN A 64 4.94 -19.77 14.73
CA ASN A 64 4.14 -21.00 14.70
C ASN A 64 2.85 -20.89 15.52
N THR A 65 1.69 -21.17 14.90
CA THR A 65 0.39 -21.21 15.59
C THR A 65 0.34 -22.32 16.65
N THR A 66 0.06 -21.95 17.90
CA THR A 66 -0.24 -22.91 18.98
C THR A 66 -1.75 -23.00 19.23
N THR A 67 -2.34 -24.18 19.06
CA THR A 67 -3.75 -24.47 19.40
C THR A 67 -3.81 -25.30 20.67
N SER A 68 -4.31 -24.72 21.77
CA SER A 68 -4.62 -25.44 23.01
C SER A 68 -6.12 -25.76 23.10
N SER A 69 -6.46 -26.99 23.49
CA SER A 69 -7.85 -27.45 23.63
C SER A 69 -8.66 -26.72 24.71
N ASP A 70 -7.99 -25.99 25.61
CA ASP A 70 -8.60 -25.24 26.71
C ASP A 70 -8.90 -23.77 26.35
N GLY A 71 -8.81 -23.41 25.07
CA GLY A 71 -9.19 -22.06 24.59
C GLY A 71 -8.27 -20.93 25.08
N GLN A 72 -7.18 -21.23 25.77
CA GLN A 72 -6.10 -20.26 26.03
C GLN A 72 -5.27 -20.06 24.77
N ASN A 73 -5.83 -19.33 23.81
CA ASN A 73 -5.13 -18.81 22.66
C ASN A 73 -4.32 -17.58 23.08
N ASN A 74 -2.99 -17.73 23.20
CA ASN A 74 -2.13 -16.54 23.19
C ASN A 74 -2.09 -16.04 21.75
N ASP A 75 -2.61 -14.83 21.52
CA ASP A 75 -2.48 -14.12 20.26
C ASP A 75 -0.98 -13.94 19.98
N GLN A 76 -0.48 -14.63 18.95
CA GLN A 76 0.88 -14.48 18.48
C GLN A 76 0.85 -13.59 17.25
N GLY A 77 1.25 -12.34 17.45
CA GLY A 77 1.33 -11.34 16.40
C GLY A 77 2.27 -11.73 15.26
N HIS A 78 2.14 -11.04 14.15
CA HIS A 78 3.01 -11.16 12.98
C HIS A 78 4.07 -10.06 13.02
N ASP A 79 5.33 -10.40 13.23
CA ASP A 79 6.47 -9.51 13.04
C ASP A 79 6.99 -9.62 11.61
N GLN A 80 6.67 -8.61 10.81
CA GLN A 80 7.32 -8.42 9.52
C GLN A 80 8.62 -7.66 9.76
N ASP A 81 9.74 -8.38 9.69
CA ASP A 81 11.06 -7.77 9.83
C ASP A 81 11.29 -6.76 8.70
N SER A 82 11.65 -5.54 9.09
CA SER A 82 11.77 -4.39 8.17
C SER A 82 13.19 -4.19 7.64
N ASP A 83 14.10 -5.14 7.87
CA ASP A 83 15.49 -5.01 7.44
C ASP A 83 15.60 -5.00 5.92
N LYS A 84 16.20 -3.93 5.42
CA LYS A 84 16.50 -3.66 4.01
C LYS A 84 17.98 -3.24 3.94
N ASP A 85 18.79 -4.01 3.20
CA ASP A 85 20.20 -3.69 2.89
C ASP A 85 20.34 -2.78 1.66
#